data_AF-A0A397U8T4-F1
#
_entry.id   AF-A0A397U8T4-F1
#
_cell.length_a   1.000
_cell.length_b   1.000
_cell.length_c   1.000
_cell.angle_alpha   90.00
_cell.angle_beta   90.00
_cell.angle_gamma   90.00
#
_symmetry.space_group_name_H-M   'P 1'
#
loop_
_entity.id
_entity.type
_entity.pdbx_description
1 polymer ?
#
loop_
_entity_poly.entity_id
_entity_poly.type
_entity_poly.pdbx_seq_one_letter_code
_entity_poly.pdbx_strand_id
1 'polypeptide(L)'
;MRDETESIRLWWVTNWQEGKQIIESLPFKPNISTKLWKSIAFGSYVNLQEFSYKNLLITMKEAEDDPVLQSTEGGSISIKKRPRHTAFSDISEWLLAFKSYMDAVLVIYENREQELNGYRDHINELCLRQSFHAVMAYDKNCRVTAVTNHNSTLLDRDTEVEGRNFDVTTVKRQRLNTHRSSKLDTEWPDMSNGALGETVRKSTTHLTADQEERVHRNNELPMQFTVPSKR
;
A
#
# COMPACT_ATOMS: atom_id res chain seq x y z
N MET A 1 16.98 13.91 -1.83
CA MET A 1 15.67 13.23 -1.97
C MET A 1 14.68 14.07 -2.78
N ARG A 2 14.21 15.24 -2.31
CA ARG A 2 13.19 16.04 -3.03
C ARG A 2 13.60 16.49 -4.45
N ASP A 3 14.76 17.13 -4.59
CA ASP A 3 15.23 17.64 -5.89
C ASP A 3 15.47 16.52 -6.92
N GLU A 4 15.86 15.35 -6.42
CA GLU A 4 16.11 14.15 -7.22
C GLU A 4 14.80 13.54 -7.73
N THR A 5 13.78 13.41 -6.87
CA THR A 5 12.45 12.91 -7.29
C THR A 5 11.84 13.77 -8.39
N GLU A 6 11.96 15.11 -8.27
CA GLU A 6 11.45 16.02 -9.29
C GLU A 6 12.26 15.94 -10.59
N SER A 7 13.58 15.81 -10.50
CA SER A 7 14.45 15.61 -11.66
C SER A 7 14.10 14.32 -12.41
N ILE A 8 13.86 13.22 -11.69
CA ILE A 8 13.39 11.95 -12.25
C ILE A 8 12.04 12.16 -12.96
N ARG A 9 11.08 12.81 -12.31
CA ARG A 9 9.75 13.09 -12.89
C ARG A 9 9.85 13.88 -14.20
N LEU A 10 10.64 14.95 -14.24
CA LEU A 10 10.84 15.76 -15.44
C LEU A 10 11.45 14.96 -16.59
N TRP A 11 12.37 14.04 -16.28
CA TRP A 11 12.91 13.12 -17.27
C TRP A 11 11.82 12.21 -17.84
N TRP A 12 10.97 11.62 -16.99
CA TRP A 12 9.85 10.77 -17.42
C TRP A 12 8.82 11.51 -18.28
N VAL A 13 8.50 12.77 -17.93
CA VAL A 13 7.57 13.61 -18.70
C VAL A 13 8.12 13.88 -20.11
N THR A 14 9.42 14.10 -20.23
CA THR A 14 10.07 14.45 -21.51
C THR A 14 10.44 13.24 -22.36
N ASN A 15 10.66 12.06 -21.77
CA ASN A 15 11.15 10.84 -22.43
C ASN A 15 10.17 9.66 -22.23
N TRP A 16 8.86 9.93 -22.24
CA TRP A 16 7.86 8.89 -21.92
C TRP A 16 7.93 7.68 -22.87
N GLN A 17 8.23 7.86 -24.16
CA GLN A 17 8.26 6.74 -25.11
C GLN A 17 9.44 5.81 -24.85
N GLU A 18 10.61 6.38 -24.60
CA GLU A 18 11.83 5.65 -24.24
C GLU A 18 11.67 4.99 -22.87
N GLY A 19 11.19 5.74 -21.88
CA GLY A 19 10.94 5.23 -20.54
C GLY A 19 9.91 4.10 -20.51
N LYS A 20 8.86 4.17 -21.33
CA LYS A 20 7.87 3.09 -21.47
C LYS A 20 8.55 1.79 -21.95
N GLN A 21 9.42 1.86 -22.95
CA GLN A 21 10.16 0.69 -23.44
C GLN A 21 11.07 0.10 -22.37
N ILE A 22 11.71 0.95 -21.56
CA ILE A 22 12.49 0.52 -20.39
C ILE A 22 11.60 -0.22 -19.40
N ILE A 23 10.43 0.34 -19.04
CA ILE A 23 9.48 -0.36 -18.15
C ILE A 23 9.04 -1.68 -18.78
N GLU A 24 8.83 -1.76 -20.09
CA GLU A 24 8.43 -2.99 -20.78
C GLU A 24 9.49 -4.08 -20.79
N SER A 25 10.78 -3.72 -20.77
CA SER A 25 11.88 -4.67 -20.73
C SER A 25 12.26 -5.14 -19.32
N LEU A 26 11.75 -4.52 -18.27
CA LEU A 26 12.08 -4.90 -16.90
C LEU A 26 11.49 -6.27 -16.51
N PRO A 27 12.31 -7.16 -15.93
CA PRO A 27 11.80 -8.40 -15.37
C PRO A 27 10.97 -8.10 -14.10
N PHE A 28 9.96 -8.93 -13.82
CA PHE A 28 9.16 -8.88 -12.60
C PHE A 28 8.42 -7.57 -12.31
N LYS A 29 8.22 -6.71 -13.32
CA LYS A 29 7.44 -5.48 -13.15
C LYS A 29 5.99 -5.79 -12.75
N PRO A 30 5.34 -4.93 -11.94
CA PRO A 30 3.91 -5.01 -11.70
C PRO A 30 3.12 -4.99 -13.02
N ASN A 31 2.16 -5.91 -13.16
CA ASN A 31 1.28 -5.93 -14.33
C ASN A 31 0.16 -4.92 -14.16
N ILE A 32 0.45 -3.67 -14.51
CA ILE A 32 -0.50 -2.56 -14.52
C ILE A 32 -0.58 -1.92 -15.91
N SER A 33 -1.71 -1.27 -16.20
CA SER A 33 -1.94 -0.62 -17.48
C SER A 33 -0.92 0.49 -17.78
N THR A 34 -0.65 0.73 -19.07
CA THR A 34 0.22 1.84 -19.51
C THR A 34 -0.25 3.20 -18.99
N LYS A 35 -1.57 3.41 -18.88
CA LYS A 35 -2.15 4.63 -18.30
C LYS A 35 -1.74 4.81 -16.83
N LEU A 36 -1.76 3.71 -16.08
CA LEU A 36 -1.40 3.73 -14.66
C LEU A 36 0.10 3.99 -14.48
N TRP A 37 0.94 3.28 -15.25
CA TRP A 37 2.39 3.56 -15.31
C TRP A 37 2.69 5.03 -15.61
N LYS A 38 2.02 5.61 -16.60
CA LYS A 38 2.20 7.02 -16.97
C LYS A 38 1.80 7.96 -15.84
N SER A 39 0.71 7.65 -15.14
CA SER A 39 0.24 8.47 -14.01
C SER A 39 1.26 8.46 -12.87
N ILE A 40 1.86 7.30 -12.56
CA ILE A 40 2.93 7.18 -11.58
C ILE A 40 4.16 7.97 -12.03
N ALA A 41 4.63 7.75 -13.26
CA ALA A 41 5.83 8.39 -13.82
C ALA A 41 5.74 9.92 -13.86
N PHE A 42 4.51 10.45 -13.97
CA PHE A 42 4.27 11.89 -14.04
C PHE A 42 4.02 12.51 -12.66
N GLY A 43 4.08 11.69 -11.59
CA GLY A 43 3.77 12.12 -10.23
C GLY A 43 2.30 12.54 -10.06
N SER A 44 1.40 12.00 -10.88
CA SER A 44 -0.03 12.29 -10.80
C SER A 44 -0.72 11.47 -9.71
N TYR A 45 -1.87 11.94 -9.23
CA TYR A 45 -2.66 11.21 -8.25
C TYR A 45 -3.16 9.89 -8.84
N VAL A 46 -2.93 8.81 -8.09
CA VAL A 46 -3.40 7.48 -8.43
C VAL A 46 -4.34 6.97 -7.35
N ASN A 47 -5.49 6.44 -7.77
CA ASN A 47 -6.40 5.76 -6.85
C ASN A 47 -5.83 4.38 -6.50
N LEU A 48 -5.52 4.14 -5.21
CA LEU A 48 -4.99 2.85 -4.74
C LEU A 48 -5.90 1.66 -5.08
N GLN A 49 -7.21 1.89 -5.24
CA GLN A 49 -8.12 0.81 -5.64
C GLN A 49 -7.76 0.23 -7.00
N GLU A 50 -7.11 0.97 -7.89
CA GLU A 50 -6.61 0.46 -9.17
C GLU A 50 -5.56 -0.65 -8.99
N PHE A 51 -4.93 -0.74 -7.81
CA PHE A 51 -4.00 -1.81 -7.43
C PHE A 51 -4.65 -2.94 -6.63
N SER A 52 -5.96 -2.89 -6.37
CA SER A 52 -6.63 -4.03 -5.73
C SER A 52 -6.53 -5.26 -6.62
N TYR A 53 -6.34 -6.43 -6.01
CA TYR A 53 -6.15 -7.70 -6.72
C TYR A 53 -7.23 -7.97 -7.79
N LYS A 54 -8.48 -7.63 -7.47
CA LYS A 54 -9.62 -7.75 -8.40
C LYS A 54 -9.41 -6.90 -9.67
N ASN A 55 -8.86 -5.70 -9.54
CA ASN A 55 -8.63 -4.80 -10.67
C ASN A 55 -7.38 -5.19 -11.48
N LEU A 56 -6.34 -5.71 -10.82
CA LEU A 56 -5.17 -6.28 -11.52
C LEU A 56 -5.58 -7.47 -12.39
N LEU A 57 -6.40 -8.38 -11.85
CA LEU A 57 -6.93 -9.52 -12.62
C LEU A 57 -7.83 -9.10 -13.79
N ILE A 58 -8.69 -8.09 -13.60
CA ILE A 58 -9.54 -7.57 -14.69
C ILE A 58 -8.67 -6.97 -15.80
N THR A 59 -7.62 -6.22 -15.45
CA THR A 59 -6.72 -5.62 -16.44
C THR A 59 -5.99 -6.67 -17.27
N MET A 60 -5.60 -7.81 -16.66
CA MET A 60 -5.03 -8.93 -17.40
C MET A 60 -5.98 -9.49 -18.45
N LYS A 61 -7.28 -9.54 -18.14
CA LYS A 61 -8.30 -10.06 -19.06
C LYS A 61 -8.67 -9.03 -20.14
N GLU A 62 -8.71 -7.75 -19.79
CA GLU A 62 -9.00 -6.66 -20.74
C GLU A 62 -7.83 -6.37 -21.71
N ALA A 63 -6.60 -6.82 -21.41
CA ALA A 63 -5.47 -6.69 -22.32
C ALA A 63 -5.48 -7.69 -23.49
N GLU A 64 -6.29 -8.77 -23.40
CA GLU A 64 -6.50 -9.70 -24.52
C GLU A 64 -7.67 -9.28 -25.43
N ASP A 65 -8.68 -8.61 -24.86
CA ASP A 65 -9.85 -8.14 -25.59
C ASP A 65 -9.70 -6.64 -25.88
N ASP A 66 -9.20 -6.30 -27.08
CA ASP A 66 -9.31 -4.94 -27.62
C ASP A 66 -10.76 -4.45 -27.40
N PRO A 67 -10.99 -3.23 -26.90
CA PRO A 67 -12.33 -2.76 -26.56
C PRO A 67 -13.17 -2.67 -27.84
N VAL A 68 -13.87 -3.75 -28.15
CA VAL A 68 -14.85 -3.79 -29.24
C VAL A 68 -15.94 -2.83 -28.84
N LEU A 69 -15.99 -1.69 -29.53
CA LEU A 69 -17.16 -0.81 -29.52
C LEU A 69 -18.34 -1.65 -30.00
N GLN A 70 -19.13 -2.18 -29.06
CA GLN A 70 -20.36 -2.89 -29.39
C GLN A 70 -21.34 -1.87 -29.98
N SER A 71 -21.33 -1.76 -31.30
CA SER A 71 -22.37 -1.10 -32.06
C SER A 71 -23.59 -2.03 -32.01
N THR A 72 -24.62 -1.63 -31.27
CA THR A 72 -25.93 -2.30 -31.39
C THR A 72 -26.59 -1.82 -32.68
N GLU A 73 -27.27 -2.74 -33.37
CA GLU A 73 -27.85 -2.57 -34.72
C GLU A 73 -28.92 -1.44 -34.84
N GLY A 74 -29.15 -0.66 -33.79
CA GLY A 74 -30.10 0.47 -33.76
C GLY A 74 -29.46 1.86 -33.63
N GLY A 75 -28.14 2.00 -33.77
CA GLY A 75 -27.46 3.31 -33.60
C GLY A 75 -27.40 3.81 -32.15
N SER A 76 -27.82 3.01 -31.16
CA SER A 76 -27.71 3.35 -29.75
C SER A 76 -26.32 2.99 -29.21
N ILE A 77 -25.53 3.99 -28.84
CA ILE A 77 -24.26 3.80 -28.13
C ILE A 77 -24.59 3.54 -26.65
N SER A 78 -24.51 2.28 -26.20
CA SER A 78 -24.65 1.96 -24.79
C SER A 78 -23.29 2.05 -24.09
N ILE A 79 -23.11 3.06 -23.24
CA ILE A 79 -21.94 3.15 -22.37
C ILE A 79 -22.17 2.21 -21.18
N LYS A 80 -21.51 1.04 -21.21
CA LYS A 80 -21.55 0.11 -20.07
C LYS A 80 -20.89 0.80 -18.88
N LYS A 81 -21.68 1.13 -17.85
CA LYS A 81 -21.16 1.72 -16.61
C LYS A 81 -20.12 0.76 -16.04
N ARG A 82 -18.85 1.18 -16.03
CA ARG A 82 -17.76 0.42 -15.43
C ARG A 82 -18.10 0.18 -13.95
N PRO A 83 -17.88 -1.04 -13.41
CA PRO A 83 -18.09 -1.31 -12.00
C PRO A 83 -17.37 -0.24 -11.17
N ARG A 84 -18.10 0.43 -10.29
CA ARG A 84 -17.49 1.41 -9.40
C ARG A 84 -16.54 0.66 -8.47
N HIS A 85 -15.30 1.14 -8.37
CA HIS A 85 -14.33 0.60 -7.45
C HIS A 85 -14.92 0.62 -6.03
N THR A 86 -15.01 -0.56 -5.42
CA THR A 86 -15.48 -0.69 -4.04
C THR A 86 -14.44 -0.10 -3.10
N ALA A 87 -14.88 0.62 -2.06
CA ALA A 87 -14.03 1.01 -0.94
C ALA A 87 -13.29 -0.21 -0.39
N PHE A 88 -12.09 0.00 0.15
CA PHE A 88 -11.41 -1.04 0.92
C PHE A 88 -12.29 -1.44 2.11
N SER A 89 -12.39 -2.73 2.35
CA SER A 89 -13.21 -3.29 3.43
C SER A 89 -12.46 -3.24 4.76
N ASP A 90 -11.14 -3.44 4.71
CA ASP A 90 -10.26 -3.50 5.85
C ASP A 90 -8.83 -3.05 5.51
N ILE A 91 -7.99 -3.00 6.55
CA ILE A 91 -6.58 -2.59 6.44
C ILE A 91 -5.74 -3.59 5.63
N SER A 92 -6.11 -4.87 5.59
CA SER A 92 -5.36 -5.87 4.83
C SER A 92 -5.52 -5.66 3.33
N GLU A 93 -6.74 -5.35 2.86
CA GLU A 93 -6.98 -4.97 1.46
C GLU A 93 -6.19 -3.70 1.08
N TRP A 94 -6.17 -2.69 1.96
CA TRP A 94 -5.40 -1.47 1.74
C TRP A 94 -3.89 -1.76 1.70
N LEU A 95 -3.35 -2.54 2.64
CA LEU A 95 -1.93 -2.90 2.69
C LEU A 95 -1.48 -3.65 1.44
N LEU A 96 -2.31 -4.57 0.93
CA LEU A 96 -2.01 -5.30 -0.29
C LEU A 96 -1.97 -4.36 -1.51
N ALA A 97 -2.98 -3.50 -1.65
CA ALA A 97 -3.02 -2.52 -2.74
C ALA A 97 -1.88 -1.49 -2.64
N PHE A 98 -1.56 -1.04 -1.43
CA PHE A 98 -0.47 -0.10 -1.18
C PHE A 98 0.89 -0.74 -1.49
N LYS A 99 1.09 -2.02 -1.15
CA LYS A 99 2.30 -2.75 -1.52
C LYS A 99 2.48 -2.78 -3.05
N SER A 100 1.44 -3.15 -3.81
CA SER A 100 1.52 -3.14 -5.28
C SER A 100 1.76 -1.75 -5.85
N TYR A 101 1.21 -0.71 -5.23
CA TYR A 101 1.53 0.68 -5.58
C TYR A 101 3.00 1.01 -5.28
N MET A 102 3.53 0.64 -4.11
CA MET A 102 4.93 0.83 -3.76
C MET A 102 5.85 0.14 -4.76
N ASP A 103 5.60 -1.14 -5.06
CA ASP A 103 6.39 -1.91 -6.02
C ASP A 103 6.44 -1.19 -7.39
N ALA A 104 5.33 -0.60 -7.83
CA ALA A 104 5.29 0.18 -9.07
C ALA A 104 5.99 1.55 -8.96
N VAL A 105 5.83 2.25 -7.84
CA VAL A 105 6.50 3.54 -7.62
C VAL A 105 8.01 3.36 -7.56
N LEU A 106 8.50 2.32 -6.90
CA LEU A 106 9.94 2.07 -6.72
C LEU A 106 10.65 1.68 -8.02
N VAL A 107 9.94 1.15 -9.01
CA VAL A 107 10.47 0.97 -10.37
C VAL A 107 10.87 2.31 -11.01
N ILE A 108 10.16 3.39 -10.68
CA ILE A 108 10.36 4.73 -11.26
C ILE A 108 11.18 5.63 -10.33
N TYR A 109 10.93 5.55 -9.03
CA TYR A 109 11.47 6.41 -7.99
C TYR A 109 12.07 5.59 -6.84
N GLU A 110 13.18 4.91 -7.11
CA GLU A 110 13.88 4.07 -6.11
C GLU A 110 14.20 4.83 -4.82
N ASN A 111 14.48 6.14 -4.93
CA ASN A 111 14.83 7.01 -3.81
C ASN A 111 13.66 7.29 -2.84
N ARG A 112 12.44 6.81 -3.11
CA ARG A 112 11.24 6.99 -2.26
C ARG A 112 10.96 5.82 -1.31
N GLU A 113 11.78 4.77 -1.29
CA GLU A 113 11.53 3.57 -0.48
C GLU A 113 11.32 3.89 1.01
N GLN A 114 12.21 4.69 1.60
CA GLN A 114 12.12 5.05 3.02
C GLN A 114 10.85 5.86 3.32
N GLU A 115 10.48 6.79 2.44
CA GLU A 115 9.28 7.61 2.56
C GLU A 115 8.01 6.74 2.56
N LEU A 116 7.91 5.84 1.59
CA LEU A 116 6.75 4.97 1.40
C LEU A 116 6.60 3.95 2.55
N ASN A 117 7.70 3.36 3.00
CA ASN A 117 7.69 2.46 4.15
C ASN A 117 7.26 3.20 5.43
N GLY A 118 7.81 4.39 5.70
CA GLY A 118 7.41 5.20 6.84
C GLY A 118 5.92 5.58 6.80
N TYR A 119 5.39 5.89 5.62
CA TYR A 119 3.97 6.18 5.44
C TYR A 119 3.08 4.97 5.68
N ARG A 120 3.46 3.80 5.17
CA ARG A 120 2.76 2.53 5.42
C ARG A 120 2.64 2.25 6.91
N ASP A 121 3.75 2.36 7.62
CA ASP A 121 3.81 2.07 9.04
C ASP A 121 2.98 3.08 9.86
N HIS A 122 2.99 4.36 9.45
CA HIS A 122 2.15 5.40 10.03
C HIS A 122 0.64 5.14 9.87
N ILE A 123 0.20 4.77 8.66
CA ILE A 123 -1.20 4.41 8.42
C ILE A 123 -1.60 3.18 9.25
N ASN A 124 -0.71 2.19 9.35
CA ASN A 124 -0.95 1.02 10.18
C ASN A 124 -1.11 1.39 11.67
N GLU A 125 -0.27 2.28 12.20
CA GLU A 125 -0.40 2.80 13.56
C GLU A 125 -1.71 3.56 13.78
N LEU A 126 -2.14 4.40 12.83
CA LEU A 126 -3.40 5.13 12.91
C LEU A 126 -4.61 4.20 12.98
N CYS A 127 -4.60 3.09 12.21
CA CYS A 127 -5.65 2.08 12.24
C CYS A 127 -5.81 1.38 13.60
N LEU A 128 -4.78 1.39 14.47
CA LEU A 128 -4.88 0.86 15.83
C LEU A 128 -5.64 1.80 16.78
N ARG A 129 -5.70 3.09 16.45
CA ARG A 129 -6.24 4.14 17.33
C ARG A 129 -7.54 4.76 16.81
N GLN A 130 -7.78 4.68 15.52
CA GLN A 130 -8.86 5.36 14.82
C GLN A 130 -9.68 4.39 13.99
N SER A 131 -10.93 4.77 13.67
CA SER A 131 -11.76 3.98 12.76
C SER A 131 -11.13 3.90 11.37
N PHE A 132 -11.17 2.71 10.75
CA PHE A 132 -10.58 2.48 9.43
C PHE A 132 -11.08 3.48 8.36
N HIS A 133 -12.38 3.78 8.35
CA HIS A 133 -12.95 4.75 7.40
C HIS A 133 -12.36 6.16 7.53
N ALA A 134 -12.12 6.63 8.76
CA ALA A 134 -11.48 7.93 8.98
C ALA A 134 -10.02 7.91 8.50
N VAL A 135 -9.29 6.81 8.74
CA VAL A 135 -7.92 6.64 8.25
C VAL A 135 -7.86 6.60 6.71
N MET A 136 -8.84 5.99 6.04
CA MET A 136 -8.91 5.98 4.56
C MET A 136 -9.21 7.37 3.97
N ALA A 137 -10.03 8.18 4.66
CA ALA A 137 -10.25 9.57 4.26
C ALA A 137 -8.96 10.40 4.44
N TYR A 138 -8.26 10.20 5.56
CA TYR A 138 -6.95 10.79 5.81
C TYR A 138 -5.92 10.38 4.74
N ASP A 139 -5.76 9.08 4.46
CA ASP A 139 -4.83 8.57 3.44
C ASP A 139 -5.05 9.27 2.09
N LYS A 140 -6.31 9.29 1.66
CA LYS A 140 -6.68 9.92 0.39
C LYS A 140 -6.27 11.38 0.36
N ASN A 141 -6.55 12.14 1.40
CA ASN A 141 -6.24 13.57 1.46
C ASN A 141 -4.73 13.81 1.46
N CYS A 142 -3.96 13.05 2.26
CA CYS A 142 -2.49 13.14 2.28
C CYS A 142 -1.89 12.90 0.89
N ARG A 143 -2.32 11.84 0.19
CA ARG A 143 -1.81 11.51 -1.15
C ARG A 143 -2.20 12.55 -2.20
N VAL A 144 -3.38 13.15 -2.10
CA VAL A 144 -3.80 14.25 -2.99
C VAL A 144 -2.96 15.51 -2.73
N THR A 145 -2.75 15.87 -1.46
CA THR A 145 -1.92 17.02 -1.09
C THR A 145 -0.48 16.85 -1.56
N ALA A 146 0.12 15.66 -1.38
CA ALA A 146 1.49 15.37 -1.81
C ALA A 146 1.68 15.50 -3.34
N VAL A 147 0.66 15.16 -4.13
CA VAL A 147 0.70 15.36 -5.59
C VAL A 147 0.55 16.82 -5.97
N THR A 148 -0.26 17.57 -5.22
CA THR A 148 -0.54 19.00 -5.50
C THR A 148 0.64 19.88 -5.12
N ASN A 149 1.39 19.50 -4.09
CA ASN A 149 2.59 20.16 -3.63
C ASN A 149 3.81 19.28 -3.89
N HIS A 150 4.45 19.43 -5.05
CA HIS A 150 5.60 18.62 -5.46
C HIS A 150 6.81 18.68 -4.49
N ASN A 151 6.84 19.68 -3.61
CA ASN A 151 7.87 19.79 -2.56
C ASN A 151 7.51 19.03 -1.28
N SER A 152 6.30 18.47 -1.19
CA SER A 152 5.80 17.74 -0.04
C SER A 152 6.05 16.24 -0.18
N THR A 153 6.33 15.58 0.93
CA THR A 153 6.41 14.13 1.04
C THR A 153 5.17 13.57 1.72
N LEU A 154 4.94 12.26 1.61
CA LEU A 154 3.89 11.56 2.36
C LEU A 154 4.16 11.53 3.88
N LEU A 155 5.40 11.82 4.30
CA LEU A 155 5.77 11.93 5.71
C LEU A 155 5.56 13.32 6.29
N ASP A 156 5.32 14.34 5.45
CA ASP A 156 5.07 15.69 5.91
C ASP A 156 3.70 15.73 6.60
N ARG A 157 3.72 15.82 7.93
CA ARG A 157 2.50 15.85 8.74
C ARG A 157 1.77 17.17 8.52
N ASP A 158 0.66 17.09 7.81
CA ASP A 158 -0.29 18.18 7.68
C ASP A 158 -1.26 18.14 8.87
N THR A 159 -0.98 18.96 9.88
CA THR A 159 -1.79 19.08 11.09
C THR A 159 -3.23 19.55 10.79
N GLU A 160 -3.46 20.25 9.68
CA GLU A 160 -4.81 20.59 9.24
C GLU A 160 -5.54 19.38 8.68
N VAL A 161 -4.87 18.55 7.87
CA VAL A 161 -5.45 17.30 7.36
C VAL A 161 -5.72 16.34 8.51
N GLU A 162 -4.82 16.22 9.49
CA GLU A 162 -5.05 15.41 10.69
C GLU A 162 -6.25 15.96 11.49
N GLY A 163 -6.29 17.27 11.77
CA GLY A 163 -7.37 17.90 12.51
C GLY A 163 -8.74 17.76 11.84
N ARG A 164 -8.78 17.82 10.50
CA ARG A 164 -10.01 17.60 9.71
C ARG A 164 -10.54 16.18 9.79
N ASN A 165 -9.66 15.17 9.94
CA ASN A 165 -10.05 13.76 9.91
C ASN A 165 -10.23 13.14 11.31
N PHE A 166 -9.52 13.63 12.32
CA PHE A 166 -9.39 12.96 13.62
C PHE A 166 -9.80 13.83 14.83
N ASP A 167 -10.71 14.80 14.66
CA ASP A 167 -11.11 15.76 15.68
C ASP A 167 -11.13 15.16 17.12
N VAL A 168 -10.45 15.85 18.04
CA VAL A 168 -10.13 15.43 19.42
C VAL A 168 -11.39 15.04 20.21
N THR A 169 -12.55 15.55 19.80
CA THR A 169 -13.86 15.21 20.39
C THR A 169 -14.25 13.75 20.20
N THR A 170 -13.79 13.09 19.12
CA THR A 170 -14.15 11.70 18.80
C THR A 170 -13.42 10.67 19.66
N VAL A 171 -12.16 10.94 20.03
CA VAL A 171 -11.33 10.02 20.84
C VAL A 171 -11.89 9.80 22.25
N LYS A 172 -12.61 10.78 22.82
CA LYS A 172 -13.26 10.62 24.14
C LYS A 172 -14.41 9.61 24.12
N ARG A 173 -14.99 9.29 22.97
CA ARG A 173 -16.17 8.42 22.88
C ARG A 173 -15.82 6.93 22.93
N GLN A 174 -14.65 6.54 22.42
CA GLN A 174 -14.29 5.13 22.32
C GLN A 174 -13.86 4.51 23.67
N ARG A 175 -13.27 5.30 24.58
CA ARG A 175 -12.91 4.83 25.93
C ARG A 175 -14.11 4.54 26.84
N LEU A 176 -15.28 5.11 26.56
CA LEU A 176 -16.49 4.90 27.37
C LEU A 176 -17.23 3.60 27.04
N ASN A 177 -17.04 3.04 25.84
CA ASN A 177 -17.75 1.82 25.42
C ASN A 177 -17.03 0.52 25.81
N THR A 178 -15.71 0.53 25.99
CA THR A 178 -14.97 -0.69 26.40
C THR A 178 -15.23 -1.06 27.87
N HIS A 179 -15.69 -0.11 28.70
CA HIS A 179 -15.89 -0.36 30.13
C HIS A 179 -17.25 -0.97 30.49
N ARG A 180 -18.19 -1.07 29.54
CA ARG A 180 -19.57 -1.53 29.82
C ARG A 180 -19.83 -3.00 29.47
N SER A 181 -18.83 -3.72 28.96
CA SER A 181 -19.01 -5.12 28.51
C SER A 181 -18.37 -6.18 29.41
N SER A 182 -18.04 -5.87 30.67
CA SER A 182 -17.46 -6.83 31.63
C SER A 182 -18.38 -7.22 32.80
N LYS A 183 -19.70 -7.11 32.64
CA LYS A 183 -20.68 -7.66 33.61
C LYS A 183 -21.65 -8.59 32.89
N LEU A 184 -21.15 -9.75 32.50
CA LEU A 184 -21.96 -10.95 32.44
C LEU A 184 -21.27 -11.93 33.39
N ASP A 185 -21.94 -12.13 34.53
CA ASP A 185 -21.60 -13.07 35.57
C ASP A 185 -21.49 -14.47 34.95
N THR A 186 -20.26 -15.00 34.93
CA THR A 186 -20.04 -16.43 34.69
C THR A 186 -19.97 -17.11 36.06
N GLU A 187 -21.11 -17.58 36.55
CA GLU A 187 -21.14 -18.60 37.60
C GLU A 187 -20.46 -19.87 37.06
N TRP A 188 -19.36 -20.28 37.69
CA TRP A 188 -18.73 -21.57 37.45
C TRP A 188 -19.23 -22.57 38.48
N PRO A 189 -19.63 -23.79 38.07
CA PRO A 189 -19.96 -24.85 39.00
C PRO A 189 -18.68 -25.42 39.63
N ASP A 190 -18.74 -25.54 40.95
CA ASP A 190 -17.77 -26.18 41.83
C ASP A 190 -17.62 -27.67 41.47
N MET A 191 -16.42 -28.06 41.05
CA MET A 191 -16.02 -29.46 40.88
C MET A 191 -14.83 -29.74 41.79
N SER A 192 -15.15 -30.17 43.00
CA SER A 192 -14.20 -30.69 43.98
C SER A 192 -13.99 -32.19 43.82
N ASN A 193 -12.72 -32.58 43.97
CA ASN A 193 -12.16 -33.86 44.40
C ASN A 193 -11.81 -34.93 43.35
N GLY A 194 -10.51 -35.27 43.31
CA GLY A 194 -10.01 -36.48 42.65
C GLY A 194 -8.48 -36.62 42.54
N ALA A 195 -7.80 -36.68 43.70
CA ALA A 195 -6.56 -37.41 44.02
C ALA A 195 -5.38 -37.56 43.02
N LEU A 196 -4.21 -37.08 43.50
CA LEU A 196 -2.89 -37.75 43.60
C LEU A 196 -2.24 -38.40 42.36
N GLY A 197 -1.05 -37.91 42.02
CA GLY A 197 -0.06 -38.62 41.23
C GLY A 197 1.16 -37.76 40.90
N GLU A 198 2.13 -37.71 41.82
CA GLU A 198 3.49 -37.24 41.58
C GLU A 198 4.13 -37.96 40.38
N THR A 199 5.00 -37.29 39.62
CA THR A 199 6.43 -37.62 39.55
C THR A 199 7.18 -36.59 38.69
N VAL A 200 8.17 -35.98 39.33
CA VAL A 200 9.22 -35.13 38.76
C VAL A 200 10.10 -35.93 37.80
N ARG A 201 10.43 -35.37 36.63
CA ARG A 201 11.77 -35.53 36.01
C ARG A 201 12.08 -34.40 35.04
N LYS A 202 13.06 -33.59 35.46
CA LYS A 202 13.78 -32.59 34.68
C LYS A 202 14.53 -33.28 33.53
N SER A 203 14.56 -32.66 32.36
CA SER A 203 15.58 -32.91 31.35
C SER A 203 15.88 -31.58 30.66
N THR A 204 16.91 -30.92 31.19
CA THR A 204 17.59 -29.78 30.58
C THR A 204 18.51 -30.34 29.51
N THR A 205 18.19 -30.12 28.24
CA THR A 205 19.10 -30.34 27.13
C THR A 205 19.68 -29.00 26.70
N HIS A 206 20.93 -28.77 27.11
CA HIS A 206 21.85 -27.84 26.47
C HIS A 206 22.07 -28.33 25.03
N LEU A 207 21.72 -27.50 24.04
CA LEU A 207 22.22 -27.65 22.68
C LEU A 207 23.07 -26.43 22.33
N THR A 208 24.31 -26.77 22.02
CA THR A 208 25.43 -25.99 21.56
C THR A 208 25.08 -25.18 20.31
N ALA A 209 25.39 -23.89 20.37
CA ALA A 209 25.54 -23.06 19.19
C ALA A 209 26.97 -23.22 18.69
N ASP A 210 27.14 -23.89 17.55
CA ASP A 210 28.28 -23.66 16.68
C ASP A 210 27.91 -24.03 15.24
N GLN A 211 28.19 -23.05 14.38
CA GLN A 211 28.61 -23.18 12.98
C GLN A 211 27.60 -23.41 11.85
N GLU A 212 28.04 -22.86 10.70
CA GLU A 212 27.46 -22.86 9.34
C GLU A 212 26.42 -21.74 9.09
N GLU A 213 26.51 -20.90 8.05
CA GLU A 213 27.37 -20.89 6.88
C GLU A 213 27.31 -19.50 6.21
N ARG A 214 28.45 -19.09 5.65
CA ARG A 214 28.54 -18.01 4.66
C ARG A 214 27.63 -18.33 3.47
N VAL A 215 26.76 -17.39 3.10
CA VAL A 215 26.27 -17.30 1.72
C VAL A 215 26.55 -15.89 1.19
N HIS A 216 27.57 -15.83 0.34
CA HIS A 216 27.69 -14.81 -0.71
C HIS A 216 26.47 -14.87 -1.63
N ARG A 217 25.92 -13.69 -1.98
CA ARG A 217 25.16 -13.30 -3.19
C ARG A 217 24.26 -12.11 -2.78
N ASN A 218 24.17 -10.97 -3.45
CA ASN A 218 24.66 -10.47 -4.73
C ASN A 218 24.89 -8.96 -4.58
N ASN A 219 25.96 -8.45 -5.18
CA ASN A 219 26.06 -7.04 -5.54
C ASN A 219 25.11 -6.81 -6.73
N GLU A 220 23.93 -6.26 -6.48
CA GLU A 220 23.17 -5.59 -7.53
C GLU A 220 23.79 -4.21 -7.74
N LEU A 221 24.26 -3.97 -8.97
CA LEU A 221 24.73 -2.68 -9.41
C LEU A 221 23.55 -1.70 -9.41
N PRO A 222 23.66 -0.50 -8.80
CA PRO A 222 22.65 0.52 -8.98
C PRO A 222 22.60 0.89 -10.46
N MET A 223 21.40 0.91 -11.05
CA MET A 223 21.18 1.47 -12.38
C MET A 223 21.50 2.97 -12.32
N GLN A 224 22.74 3.33 -12.66
CA GLN A 224 23.10 4.74 -12.79
C GLN A 224 22.40 5.29 -14.03
N PHE A 225 21.33 6.06 -13.81
CA PHE A 225 20.73 6.89 -14.83
C PHE A 225 21.70 8.03 -15.15
N THR A 226 22.61 7.79 -16.09
CA THR A 226 23.48 8.85 -16.63
C THR A 226 22.60 9.78 -17.46
N VAL A 227 22.20 10.91 -16.87
CA VAL A 227 21.48 11.96 -17.58
C VAL A 227 22.40 12.49 -18.70
N PRO A 228 22.02 12.37 -19.99
CA PRO A 228 22.85 12.89 -21.06
C PRO A 228 22.89 14.41 -20.99
N SER A 229 24.06 14.96 -20.67
CA SER A 229 24.35 16.39 -20.76
C SER A 229 24.31 16.80 -22.23
N LYS A 230 23.24 17.50 -22.64
CA LYS A 230 23.14 18.08 -23.98
C LYS A 230 24.15 19.22 -24.11
N ARG A 231 25.12 19.04 -25.01
CA ARG A 231 25.93 20.12 -25.58
C ARG A 231 25.13 20.88 -26.64
#